data_AF-A0A5J5MZI5-F1
#
_entry.id   AF-A0A5J5MZI5-F1
#
_cell.length_a   1.000
_cell.length_b   1.000
_cell.length_c   1.000
_cell.angle_alpha   90.00
_cell.angle_beta   90.00
_cell.angle_gamma   90.00
#
_symmetry.space_group_name_H-M   'P 1'
#
loop_
_entity.id
_entity.type
_entity.pdbx_description
1 polymer ?
#
loop_
_entity_poly.entity_id
_entity_poly.type
_entity_poly.pdbx_seq_one_letter_code
_entity_poly.pdbx_strand_id
1 'polypeptide(L)'
;SWEIKINDLDEKDVNKFQSNGYKCPTCFAVMGRKCHTDLKWCRADRLQCVEFSGIINTGLKDMPIEVKRCIQADLCKETITYMGFPIANQSKNCRPAINSGTRIRLPPPIIYVLFLEKLLY
;
A
#
# COMPACT_ATOMS: atom_id res chain seq x y z
N SER A 1 -4.90 -1.30 17.76
CA SER A 1 -5.02 -2.68 17.26
C SER A 1 -5.67 -2.55 15.90
N TRP A 2 -5.00 -3.01 14.85
CA TRP A 2 -5.49 -2.88 13.49
C TRP A 2 -6.23 -4.16 13.09
N GLU A 3 -7.43 -3.99 12.56
CA GLU A 3 -8.27 -5.10 12.12
C GLU A 3 -8.16 -5.22 10.59
N ILE A 4 -7.81 -6.41 10.12
CA ILE A 4 -7.88 -6.72 8.70
C ILE A 4 -9.34 -6.97 8.34
N LYS A 5 -9.92 -6.09 7.53
CA LYS A 5 -11.32 -6.20 7.12
C LYS A 5 -11.40 -6.93 5.78
N ILE A 6 -12.49 -7.68 5.57
CA ILE A 6 -12.76 -8.31 4.27
C ILE A 6 -12.87 -7.28 3.14
N ASN A 7 -13.34 -6.06 3.43
CA ASN A 7 -13.37 -4.97 2.47
C ASN A 7 -11.96 -4.47 2.06
N ASP A 8 -10.89 -4.83 2.79
CA ASP A 8 -9.52 -4.57 2.34
C ASP A 8 -9.16 -5.43 1.10
N LEU A 9 -9.91 -6.50 0.80
CA LEU A 9 -9.76 -7.26 -0.47
C LEU A 9 -10.31 -6.49 -1.67
N ASP A 10 -11.38 -5.72 -1.46
CA ASP A 10 -12.08 -4.97 -2.50
C ASP A 10 -11.52 -3.56 -2.69
N GLU A 11 -10.37 -3.26 -2.08
CA GLU A 11 -9.74 -1.96 -2.23
C GLU A 11 -9.42 -1.76 -3.72
N LYS A 12 -10.18 -0.84 -4.35
CA LYS A 12 -10.06 -0.52 -5.76
C LYS A 12 -8.61 -0.27 -6.11
N ASP A 13 -8.13 -0.93 -7.15
CA ASP A 13 -6.78 -0.76 -7.64
C ASP A 13 -6.48 0.71 -7.88
N VAL A 14 -5.55 1.24 -7.10
CA VAL A 14 -5.09 2.62 -7.21
C VAL A 14 -4.32 2.73 -8.52
N ASN A 15 -4.77 3.60 -9.41
CA ASN A 15 -4.03 3.85 -10.64
C ASN A 15 -2.80 4.74 -10.37
N LYS A 16 -1.89 4.79 -11.35
CA LYS A 16 -0.64 5.57 -11.25
C LYS A 16 -0.86 7.05 -10.89
N PHE A 17 -1.99 7.64 -11.32
CA PHE A 17 -2.29 9.07 -11.14
C PHE A 17 -2.85 9.41 -9.76
N GLN A 18 -3.46 8.43 -9.09
CA GLN A 18 -3.97 8.56 -7.72
C GLN A 18 -2.95 8.05 -6.67
N SER A 19 -1.75 7.70 -7.13
CA SER A 19 -0.65 7.21 -6.30
C SER A 19 0.40 8.30 -6.06
N ASN A 20 1.14 8.15 -4.97
CA ASN A 20 2.36 8.93 -4.73
C ASN A 20 3.58 8.47 -5.53
N GLY A 21 3.42 7.58 -6.52
CA GLY A 21 4.53 7.00 -7.27
C GLY A 21 5.26 5.86 -6.53
N TYR A 22 4.66 5.36 -5.44
CA TYR A 22 5.18 4.23 -4.67
C TYR A 22 4.40 2.95 -4.94
N LYS A 23 5.08 1.80 -4.85
CA LYS A 23 4.49 0.48 -4.98
C LYS A 23 4.86 -0.44 -3.83
N CYS A 24 3.96 -1.38 -3.55
CA CYS A 24 4.21 -2.49 -2.64
C CYS A 24 3.81 -3.82 -3.26
N PRO A 25 4.54 -4.90 -2.95
CA PRO A 25 4.04 -6.25 -3.09
C PRO A 25 2.69 -6.35 -2.38
N THR A 26 1.69 -6.84 -3.10
CA THR A 26 0.31 -6.90 -2.62
C THR A 26 -0.25 -8.29 -2.88
N CYS A 27 -0.76 -8.92 -1.84
CA CYS A 27 -1.50 -10.17 -1.92
C CYS A 27 -2.32 -10.36 -0.65
N PHE A 28 -3.40 -11.12 -0.75
CA PHE A 28 -4.22 -11.51 0.39
C PHE A 28 -4.62 -12.96 0.22
N ALA A 29 -4.21 -13.80 1.17
CA ALA A 29 -4.48 -15.22 1.16
C ALA A 29 -4.89 -15.71 2.54
N VAL A 30 -6.01 -16.43 2.60
CA VAL A 30 -6.53 -17.09 3.81
C VAL A 30 -6.91 -18.51 3.43
N MET A 31 -6.95 -19.41 4.41
CA MET A 31 -7.34 -20.82 4.25
C MET A 31 -6.44 -21.62 3.31
N GLY A 32 -5.14 -21.30 3.26
CA GLY A 32 -4.15 -22.04 2.47
C GLY A 32 -4.15 -21.73 0.98
N ARG A 33 -4.85 -20.66 0.56
CA ARG A 33 -4.65 -20.09 -0.78
C ARG A 33 -3.20 -19.62 -0.93
N LYS A 34 -2.62 -19.72 -2.13
CA LYS A 34 -1.28 -19.18 -2.40
C LYS A 34 -1.37 -17.65 -2.53
N CYS A 35 -0.50 -16.92 -1.82
CA CYS A 35 -0.38 -15.47 -1.92
C CYS A 35 0.40 -15.10 -3.20
N HIS A 36 -0.28 -15.04 -4.36
CA HIS A 36 0.34 -14.56 -5.59
C HIS A 36 0.64 -13.07 -5.45
N THR A 37 1.91 -12.72 -5.47
CA THR A 37 2.37 -11.39 -5.10
C THR A 37 2.49 -10.50 -6.33
N ASP A 38 1.66 -9.45 -6.39
CA ASP A 38 1.69 -8.45 -7.46
C ASP A 38 2.19 -7.10 -6.96
N LEU A 39 2.88 -6.34 -7.79
CA LEU A 39 3.30 -4.97 -7.45
C LEU A 39 2.17 -3.97 -7.75
N LYS A 40 1.46 -3.54 -6.71
CA LYS A 40 0.37 -2.54 -6.82
C LYS A 40 0.81 -1.18 -6.31
N TRP A 41 0.16 -0.13 -6.83
CA TRP A 41 0.41 1.26 -6.42
C TRP A 41 -0.18 1.54 -5.03
N CYS A 42 0.52 2.34 -4.25
CA CYS A 42 0.04 2.81 -2.96
C CYS A 42 -0.75 4.11 -3.10
N ARG A 43 -1.79 4.28 -2.26
CA ARG A 43 -2.47 5.56 -2.04
C ARG A 43 -1.52 6.61 -1.47
N ALA A 44 -1.93 7.87 -1.57
CA ALA A 44 -1.10 9.00 -1.19
C ALA A 44 -0.71 9.10 0.29
N ASP A 45 -1.47 8.45 1.17
CA ASP A 45 -1.24 8.44 2.61
C ASP A 45 -0.42 7.22 3.07
N ARG A 46 -0.14 6.26 2.17
CA ARG A 46 0.43 4.96 2.52
C ARG A 46 1.85 4.82 1.98
N LEU A 47 2.82 5.06 2.85
CA LEU A 47 4.24 5.13 2.50
C LEU A 47 5.05 3.89 2.90
N GLN A 48 4.41 2.90 3.54
CA GLN A 48 5.07 1.65 3.96
C GLN A 48 4.40 0.43 3.34
N CYS A 49 5.19 -0.60 3.08
CA CYS A 49 4.70 -1.94 2.81
C CYS A 49 4.73 -2.76 4.08
N VAL A 50 3.65 -3.49 4.33
CA VAL A 50 3.62 -4.55 5.34
C VAL A 50 3.61 -5.90 4.65
N GLU A 51 4.37 -6.84 5.19
CA GLU A 51 4.24 -8.26 4.93
C GLU A 51 3.89 -8.92 6.25
N PHE A 52 2.77 -9.60 6.27
CA PHE A 52 2.23 -10.25 7.44
C PHE A 52 1.90 -11.70 7.12
N SER A 53 2.23 -12.59 8.04
CA SER A 53 1.74 -13.96 8.03
C SER A 53 1.44 -14.44 9.44
N GLY A 54 0.54 -15.40 9.57
CA GLY A 54 0.18 -15.97 10.86
C GLY A 54 -0.88 -17.06 10.74
N ILE A 55 -1.38 -17.50 11.90
CA ILE A 55 -2.41 -18.53 12.01
C ILE A 55 -3.59 -17.95 12.79
N ILE A 56 -4.74 -17.85 12.13
CA ILE A 56 -5.99 -17.40 12.76
C ILE A 56 -6.53 -18.56 13.60
N ASN A 57 -6.70 -18.32 14.90
CA ASN A 57 -7.33 -19.27 15.81
C ASN A 57 -8.84 -19.00 15.88
N THR A 58 -9.63 -19.79 15.15
CA THR A 58 -11.10 -19.70 15.18
C THR A 58 -11.74 -20.56 16.28
N GLY A 59 -10.93 -21.31 17.03
CA GLY A 59 -11.37 -22.28 18.04
C GLY A 59 -11.83 -23.63 17.46
N LEU A 60 -12.30 -23.66 16.21
CA LEU A 60 -12.68 -24.88 15.50
C LEU A 60 -11.59 -25.36 14.55
N LYS A 61 -10.94 -24.42 13.86
CA LYS A 61 -9.90 -24.71 12.88
C LYS A 61 -8.88 -23.59 12.78
N ASP A 62 -7.63 -23.98 12.71
CA ASP A 62 -6.52 -23.06 12.48
C ASP A 62 -6.43 -22.74 10.99
N MET A 63 -6.41 -21.45 10.67
CA MET A 63 -6.38 -20.99 9.28
C MET A 63 -5.14 -20.13 9.03
N PRO A 64 -4.22 -20.54 8.14
CA PRO A 64 -3.09 -19.69 7.79
C PRO A 64 -3.58 -18.46 7.02
N ILE A 65 -2.97 -17.32 7.33
CA ILE A 65 -3.18 -16.04 6.67
C ILE A 65 -1.84 -15.47 6.21
N GLU A 66 -1.82 -14.91 5.00
CA GLU A 66 -0.71 -14.12 4.46
C GLU A 66 -1.27 -12.85 3.80
N VAL A 67 -0.71 -11.70 4.18
CA VAL A 67 -1.13 -10.39 3.69
C VAL A 67 0.09 -9.56 3.35
N LYS A 68 0.13 -9.01 2.14
CA LYS A 68 1.09 -7.98 1.74
C LYS A 68 0.30 -6.80 1.22
N ARG A 69 0.60 -5.57 1.65
CA ARG A 69 -0.07 -4.35 1.16
C ARG A 69 0.65 -3.07 1.54
N CYS A 70 0.19 -1.95 0.98
CA CYS A 70 0.52 -0.61 1.45
C CYS A 70 -0.25 -0.28 2.74
N ILE A 71 0.42 0.33 3.72
CA ILE A 71 -0.15 0.82 4.97
C ILE A 71 0.36 2.22 5.30
N GLN A 72 -0.34 2.90 6.22
CA GLN A 72 0.20 4.07 6.92
C GLN A 72 1.30 3.62 7.89
N ALA A 73 2.23 4.53 8.21
CA ALA A 73 3.45 4.18 8.96
C ALA A 73 3.19 3.85 10.45
N ASP A 74 2.13 4.41 11.02
CA ASP A 74 1.65 4.16 12.38
C ASP A 74 1.10 2.73 12.55
N LEU A 75 0.36 2.23 11.56
CA LEU A 75 -0.22 0.88 11.58
C LEU A 75 0.82 -0.24 11.68
N CYS A 76 2.07 0.03 11.28
CA CYS A 76 3.13 -0.97 11.37
C CYS A 76 3.37 -1.45 12.80
N LYS A 77 3.16 -0.63 13.83
CA LYS A 77 3.39 -1.03 15.23
C LYS A 77 2.18 -1.74 15.86
N GLU A 78 1.02 -1.69 15.20
CA GLU A 78 -0.20 -2.21 15.78
C GLU A 78 -0.32 -3.74 15.73
N THR A 79 -1.06 -4.29 16.69
CA THR A 79 -1.42 -5.71 16.78
C THR A 79 -2.53 -6.05 15.81
N ILE A 80 -2.35 -7.15 15.10
CA ILE A 80 -3.17 -7.56 13.96
C ILE A 80 -4.28 -8.48 14.43
N THR A 81 -5.53 -8.17 14.08
CA THR A 81 -6.66 -9.08 14.27
C THR A 81 -7.37 -9.32 12.96
N TYR A 82 -8.06 -10.45 12.85
CA TYR A 82 -8.84 -10.80 11.67
C TYR A 82 -10.26 -11.17 12.10
N MET A 83 -11.25 -10.34 11.75
CA MET A 83 -12.66 -10.52 12.15
C MET A 83 -12.84 -10.77 13.67
N GLY A 84 -12.09 -10.04 14.49
CA GLY A 84 -12.07 -10.24 15.94
C GLY A 84 -11.37 -11.51 16.46
N PHE A 85 -10.89 -12.41 15.59
CA PHE A 85 -10.14 -13.60 16.00
C PHE A 85 -8.67 -13.26 16.30
N PRO A 86 -8.09 -13.90 17.34
CA PRO A 86 -6.67 -13.78 17.63
C PRO A 86 -5.83 -14.50 16.59
N ILE A 87 -4.63 -13.97 16.33
CA ILE A 87 -3.66 -14.55 15.40
C ILE A 87 -2.43 -15.00 16.18
N ALA A 88 -2.07 -16.28 16.03
CA ALA A 88 -0.88 -16.88 16.60
C ALA A 88 0.25 -16.99 15.56
N ASN A 89 1.48 -17.24 16.04
CA ASN A 89 2.67 -17.43 15.21
C ASN A 89 2.86 -16.34 14.15
N GLN A 90 2.62 -15.09 14.56
CA GLN A 90 2.66 -13.95 13.67
C GLN A 90 4.10 -13.60 13.25
N SER A 91 4.27 -13.33 11.96
CA SER A 91 5.44 -12.65 11.41
C SER A 91 4.95 -11.36 10.78
N LYS A 92 5.54 -10.22 11.18
CA LYS A 92 5.23 -8.91 10.62
C LYS A 92 6.53 -8.23 10.24
N ASN A 93 6.67 -7.89 8.97
CA ASN A 93 7.78 -7.12 8.44
C ASN A 93 7.24 -5.84 7.80
N CYS A 94 7.78 -4.70 8.19
CA CYS A 94 7.45 -3.43 7.55
C CYS A 94 8.69 -2.85 6.88
N ARG A 95 8.51 -2.34 5.67
CA ARG A 95 9.57 -1.68 4.93
C ARG A 95 9.04 -0.44 4.21
N PRO A 96 9.90 0.53 3.87
CA PRO A 96 9.52 1.63 3.01
C PRO A 96 8.96 1.14 1.67
N ALA A 97 7.95 1.85 1.14
CA ALA A 97 7.41 1.52 -0.16
C ALA A 97 8.43 1.77 -1.28
N ILE A 98 8.35 0.99 -2.35
CA ILE A 98 9.31 1.05 -3.46
C ILE A 98 8.98 2.28 -4.31
N ASN A 99 9.91 3.23 -4.37
CA ASN A 99 9.78 4.37 -5.27
C ASN A 99 9.89 3.88 -6.72
N SER A 100 8.80 3.98 -7.48
CA SER A 100 8.77 3.53 -8.88
C SER A 100 9.22 4.61 -9.87
N GLY A 101 9.90 5.67 -9.39
CA GLY A 101 10.55 6.67 -10.23
C GLY A 101 9.62 7.52 -11.09
N THR A 102 8.31 7.42 -10.89
CA THR A 102 7.29 8.14 -11.67
C THR A 102 6.67 9.26 -10.86
N ARG A 103 7.50 10.04 -10.15
CA ARG A 103 7.09 11.43 -9.93
C ARG A 103 6.90 12.00 -11.33
N ILE A 104 5.65 12.28 -11.70
CA ILE A 104 5.35 13.15 -12.81
C ILE A 104 6.03 14.45 -12.43
N ARG A 105 7.25 14.66 -12.94
CA ARG A 105 7.92 15.94 -12.87
C ARG A 105 7.01 16.82 -13.71
N LEU A 106 6.10 17.56 -13.06
CA LEU A 106 5.38 18.61 -13.78
C LEU A 106 6.48 19.42 -14.48
N PRO A 107 6.41 19.59 -15.81
CA PRO A 107 7.38 20.41 -16.50
C PRO A 107 7.40 21.76 -15.77
N PRO A 108 8.59 22.32 -15.49
CA PRO A 108 8.67 23.63 -14.84
C PRO A 108 7.79 24.60 -15.63
N PRO A 109 7.03 25.49 -14.97
CA PRO A 109 6.17 26.43 -15.68
C PRO A 109 7.05 27.20 -16.66
N ILE A 110 6.74 27.06 -17.96
CA ILE A 110 7.39 27.83 -19.01
C ILE A 110 6.94 29.28 -18.79
N ILE A 111 7.76 30.04 -18.07
CA ILE A 111 7.60 31.49 -17.99
C ILE A 111 7.91 32.00 -19.39
N TYR A 112 6.88 32.23 -20.19
CA TYR A 112 7.00 33.03 -21.40
C TYR A 112 7.33 34.46 -20.97
N VAL A 113 8.61 34.81 -20.96
CA VAL A 113 9.04 36.21 -20.93
C VAL A 113 8.66 36.79 -22.29
N LEU A 114 7.48 37.40 -22.37
CA LEU A 114 7.11 38.26 -23.50
C LEU A 114 8.06 39.45 -23.48
N PHE A 115 9.17 39.35 -24.22
CA PHE A 115 9.94 40.51 -24.64
C PHE A 115 9.05 41.31 -25.60
N LEU A 116 8.31 42.28 -25.04
CA LEU A 116 7.79 43.42 -25.80
C LEU A 116 8.98 44.31 -26.16
N GLU A 117 9.80 43.86 -27.10
CA GLU A 117 10.79 44.71 -27.73
C GLU A 117 10.08 45.63 -28.73
N LYS A 118 10.03 46.92 -28.37
CA LYS A 118 9.90 48.08 -29.26
C LYS A 118 8.57 48.24 -30.01
N LEU A 119 7.60 48.80 -29.30
CA LEU A 119 6.57 49.71 -29.85
C LEU A 119 6.98 51.18 -29.61
N LEU A 120 8.25 51.50 -29.87
CA LEU A 120 8.78 52.87 -29.87
C LEU A 120 9.84 52.98 -30.97
N TYR A 121 9.38 53.04 -32.22
CA TYR A 121 9.87 54.00 -33.22
C TYR A 121 8.89 54.11 -34.37
#